data_AF-A0A8H8A1N1-F1
#
_entry.id   AF-A0A8H8A1N1-F1
#
_cell.length_a   1.000
_cell.length_b   1.000
_cell.length_c   1.000
_cell.angle_alpha   90.00
_cell.angle_beta   90.00
_cell.angle_gamma   90.00
#
_symmetry.space_group_name_H-M   'P 1'
#
loop_
_entity.id
_entity.type
_entity.pdbx_description
1 polymer ?
#
loop_
_entity_poly.entity_id
_entity_poly.type
_entity_poly.pdbx_seq_one_letter_code
_entity_poly.pdbx_strand_id
1 'polypeptide(L)'
;MPVLTATRNAATARQCHLYRGCYPFLYPKPPVDECDPAANADADQAKHWYSWQHDVDDRIQWCMEEAKRAGILQSGAAVICIQGWRSGKAVRNYAPALALTPRGDPC
;
A
#
# COMPACT_ATOMS: atom_id res chain seq x y z
N MET A 1 0.11 -7.26 17.56
CA MET A 1 -0.39 -6.94 16.21
C MET A 1 0.82 -6.78 15.29
N PRO A 2 0.95 -7.59 14.24
CA PRO A 2 2.01 -7.42 13.24
C PRO A 2 1.77 -6.15 12.41
N VAL A 3 2.85 -5.46 12.01
CA VAL A 3 2.80 -4.28 11.14
C VAL A 3 3.34 -4.68 9.78
N LEU A 4 2.47 -4.73 8.78
CA LEU A 4 2.85 -5.02 7.40
C LEU A 4 3.34 -3.73 6.74
N THR A 5 4.54 -3.74 6.15
CA THR A 5 5.12 -2.55 5.51
C THR A 5 5.37 -2.79 4.04
N ALA A 6 4.55 -2.21 3.16
CA ALA A 6 4.74 -2.27 1.72
C ALA A 6 5.67 -1.13 1.26
N THR A 7 6.75 -1.46 0.54
CA THR A 7 7.67 -0.46 -0.02
C THR A 7 8.23 -0.89 -1.37
N ARG A 8 8.55 0.07 -2.23
CA ARG A 8 9.30 -0.16 -3.49
C ARG A 8 10.82 -0.06 -3.30
N ASN A 9 11.28 0.47 -2.17
CA ASN A 9 12.69 0.67 -1.91
C ASN A 9 13.26 -0.52 -1.12
N ALA A 10 14.14 -1.29 -1.75
CA ALA A 10 14.77 -2.46 -1.13
C ALA A 10 15.63 -2.11 0.11
N ALA A 11 16.25 -0.92 0.15
CA ALA A 11 16.99 -0.47 1.32
C ALA A 11 16.04 -0.19 2.50
N THR A 12 14.91 0.47 2.24
CA THR A 12 13.85 0.68 3.24
C THR A 12 13.30 -0.64 3.75
N ALA A 13 13.02 -1.60 2.87
CA ALA A 13 12.54 -2.93 3.27
C ALA A 13 13.54 -3.63 4.21
N ARG A 14 14.85 -3.56 3.91
CA ARG A 14 15.88 -4.12 4.78
C ARG A 14 15.95 -3.41 6.13
N GLN A 15 15.89 -2.08 6.14
CA GLN A 15 15.93 -1.26 7.35
C GLN A 15 14.69 -1.47 8.25
N CYS A 16 13.52 -1.76 7.67
CA CYS A 16 12.30 -2.02 8.43
C CYS A 16 12.44 -3.19 9.42
N HIS A 17 13.32 -4.16 9.16
CA HIS A 17 13.60 -5.26 10.08
C HIS A 17 14.20 -4.80 11.43
N LEU A 18 14.72 -3.57 11.53
CA LEU A 18 15.21 -3.01 12.79
C LEU A 18 14.06 -2.66 13.76
N TYR A 19 12.82 -2.56 13.27
CA TYR A 19 11.66 -2.23 14.08
C TYR A 19 10.90 -3.50 14.48
N ARG A 20 10.65 -3.64 15.78
CA ARG A 20 9.96 -4.80 16.34
C ARG A 20 8.55 -4.94 15.77
N GLY A 21 8.24 -6.12 15.24
CA GLY A 21 6.90 -6.45 14.74
C GLY A 21 6.60 -5.93 13.33
N CYS A 22 7.57 -5.29 12.67
CA CYS A 22 7.47 -4.90 11.27
C CYS A 22 7.83 -6.06 10.34
N TYR A 23 6.96 -6.33 9.37
CA TYR A 23 7.15 -7.32 8.32
C TYR A 23 7.17 -6.59 6.96
N PRO A 24 8.35 -6.33 6.40
CA PRO A 24 8.48 -5.58 5.16
C PRO A 24 8.24 -6.46 3.94
N PHE A 25 7.47 -5.94 2.99
CA PHE A 25 7.22 -6.56 1.69
C PHE A 25 7.67 -5.60 0.58
N LEU A 26 8.51 -6.12 -0.33
CA LEU A 26 9.04 -5.37 -1.45
C LEU A 26 8.08 -5.45 -2.64
N TYR A 27 7.33 -4.38 -2.88
CA TYR A 27 6.37 -4.31 -3.96
C TYR A 27 7.06 -4.29 -5.34
N PRO A 28 6.74 -5.22 -6.26
CA PRO A 28 7.51 -5.41 -7.49
C PRO A 28 7.14 -4.45 -8.62
N LYS A 29 5.94 -3.85 -8.62
CA LYS A 29 5.52 -2.99 -9.73
C LYS A 29 6.05 -1.55 -9.55
N PRO A 30 6.52 -0.90 -10.64
CA PRO A 30 6.89 0.51 -10.61
C PRO A 30 5.69 1.42 -10.25
N PRO A 31 5.93 2.67 -9.84
CA PRO A 31 4.87 3.66 -9.65
C PRO A 31 4.12 3.91 -10.96
N VAL A 32 2.78 4.01 -10.91
CA VAL A 32 1.95 4.40 -12.07
C VAL A 32 2.43 5.68 -12.76
N ASP A 33 2.97 6.64 -12.00
CA ASP A 33 3.51 7.90 -12.53
C ASP A 33 4.74 7.67 -13.46
N GLU A 34 5.45 6.55 -13.35
CA GLU A 34 6.61 6.22 -14.18
C GLU A 34 6.26 5.34 -15.39
N CYS A 35 5.09 4.68 -15.34
CA CYS A 35 4.65 3.71 -16.35
C CYS A 35 3.91 4.34 -17.54
N ASP A 36 3.34 5.53 -17.36
CA ASP A 36 2.64 6.25 -18.41
C ASP A 36 2.86 7.78 -18.29
N PRO A 37 3.85 8.35 -19.00
CA PRO A 37 4.06 9.79 -19.02
C PRO A 37 2.88 10.58 -19.61
N ALA A 38 1.97 9.95 -20.37
CA ALA A 38 0.76 10.60 -20.88
C ALA A 38 -0.33 10.72 -19.79
N ALA A 39 -0.36 9.83 -18.80
CA ALA A 39 -1.23 9.93 -17.63
C ALA A 39 -0.85 11.11 -16.70
N ASN A 40 0.39 11.62 -16.82
CA ASN A 40 0.88 12.81 -16.12
C ASN A 40 0.90 14.08 -16.97
N ALA A 41 0.59 13.98 -18.27
CA ALA A 41 0.62 15.10 -19.20
C ALA A 41 -0.71 15.86 -19.29
N ASP A 42 -1.81 15.24 -18.83
CA ASP A 42 -3.12 15.88 -18.78
C ASP A 42 -3.22 16.73 -17.49
N ALA A 43 -3.42 18.04 -17.68
CA ALA A 43 -3.59 19.04 -16.61
C ALA A 43 -4.84 18.80 -15.74
N ASP A 44 -5.66 17.81 -16.05
CA ASP A 44 -6.77 17.39 -15.23
C ASP A 44 -6.30 16.67 -13.96
N GLN A 45 -6.16 17.47 -12.89
CA GLN A 45 -5.86 17.01 -11.54
C GLN A 45 -6.82 15.89 -11.07
N ALA A 46 -8.01 15.76 -11.69
CA ALA A 46 -8.98 14.70 -11.44
C ALA A 46 -8.52 13.29 -11.91
N LYS A 47 -7.75 13.18 -12.98
CA LYS A 47 -7.24 11.87 -13.45
C LYS A 47 -6.00 11.43 -12.68
N HIS A 48 -5.15 12.38 -12.30
CA HIS A 48 -3.92 12.11 -11.55
C HIS A 48 -4.19 11.60 -10.12
N TRP A 49 -5.26 12.05 -9.44
CA TRP A 49 -5.61 11.49 -8.13
C TRP A 49 -6.12 10.05 -8.23
N TYR A 50 -6.85 9.74 -9.31
CA TYR A 50 -7.45 8.43 -9.52
C TYR A 50 -6.37 7.35 -9.75
N SER A 51 -5.34 7.65 -10.56
CA SER A 51 -4.22 6.74 -10.79
C SER A 51 -3.41 6.46 -9.53
N TRP A 52 -3.11 7.50 -8.74
CA TRP A 52 -2.35 7.34 -7.49
C TRP A 52 -3.13 6.54 -6.44
N GLN A 53 -4.44 6.80 -6.29
CA GLN A 53 -5.26 6.04 -5.34
C GLN A 53 -5.32 4.56 -5.74
N HIS A 54 -5.47 4.26 -7.04
CA HIS A 54 -5.40 2.88 -7.54
C HIS A 54 -4.04 2.23 -7.24
N ASP A 55 -2.94 2.96 -7.38
CA ASP A 55 -1.60 2.49 -7.04
C ASP A 55 -1.42 2.21 -5.54
N VAL A 56 -2.08 3.00 -4.68
CA VAL A 56 -2.13 2.75 -3.23
C VAL A 56 -2.90 1.47 -2.92
N ASP A 57 -4.08 1.31 -3.51
CA ASP A 57 -4.95 0.16 -3.28
C ASP A 57 -4.30 -1.14 -3.76
N ASP A 58 -3.66 -1.12 -4.94
CA ASP A 58 -2.90 -2.25 -5.48
C ASP A 58 -1.78 -2.71 -4.53
N ARG A 59 -1.07 -1.77 -3.91
CA ARG A 59 -0.02 -2.09 -2.92
C ARG A 59 -0.60 -2.70 -1.66
N ILE A 60 -1.73 -2.18 -1.17
CA ILE A 60 -2.40 -2.69 0.02
C ILE A 60 -2.86 -4.12 -0.24
N GLN A 61 -3.55 -4.36 -1.35
CA GLN A 61 -4.06 -5.68 -1.71
C GLN A 61 -2.92 -6.69 -1.86
N TRP A 62 -1.88 -6.34 -2.62
CA TRP A 62 -0.72 -7.22 -2.80
C TRP A 62 -0.03 -7.54 -1.47
N CYS A 63 0.14 -6.55 -0.59
CA CYS A 63 0.74 -6.75 0.73
C CYS A 63 -0.11 -7.70 1.61
N MET A 64 -1.44 -7.58 1.54
CA MET A 64 -2.34 -8.48 2.26
C MET A 64 -2.26 -9.92 1.73
N GLU A 65 -2.15 -10.11 0.42
CA GLU A 65 -1.98 -11.43 -0.20
C GLU A 65 -0.65 -12.08 0.22
N GLU A 66 0.44 -11.33 0.19
CA GLU A 66 1.75 -11.81 0.65
C GLU A 66 1.76 -12.12 2.15
N ALA A 67 1.12 -11.29 2.97
CA ALA A 67 0.98 -11.54 4.40
C ALA A 67 0.14 -12.79 4.70
N LYS A 68 -0.88 -13.08 3.89
CA LYS A 68 -1.64 -14.34 3.97
C LYS A 68 -0.77 -15.54 3.59
N ARG A 69 0.00 -15.45 2.49
CA ARG A 69 0.95 -16.50 2.07
C ARG A 69 2.03 -16.78 3.13
N ALA A 70 2.51 -15.74 3.79
CA ALA A 70 3.47 -15.83 4.89
C ALA A 70 2.86 -16.34 6.22
N GLY A 71 1.54 -16.54 6.29
CA GLY A 71 0.84 -16.94 7.51
C GLY A 71 0.75 -15.86 8.59
N ILE A 72 1.05 -14.59 8.26
CA ILE A 72 0.99 -13.45 9.17
C ILE A 72 -0.43 -12.91 9.29
N LEU A 73 -1.20 -12.95 8.20
CA LEU A 73 -2.58 -12.48 8.13
C LEU A 73 -3.53 -13.65 7.84
N GLN A 74 -4.61 -13.77 8.62
CA GLN A 74 -5.67 -14.76 8.37
C GLN A 74 -6.79 -14.15 7.52
N SER A 75 -7.41 -14.97 6.66
CA SER A 75 -8.65 -14.58 6.00
C SER A 75 -9.74 -14.30 7.03
N GLY A 76 -10.53 -13.25 6.83
CA GLY A 76 -11.55 -12.82 7.80
C GLY A 76 -11.05 -11.81 8.86
N ALA A 77 -9.73 -11.60 8.99
CA ALA A 77 -9.19 -10.65 9.95
C ALA A 77 -9.42 -9.18 9.53
N ALA A 78 -9.72 -8.32 10.50
CA ALA A 78 -9.79 -6.88 10.28
C ALA A 78 -8.38 -6.29 10.11
N VAL A 79 -8.23 -5.38 9.13
CA VAL A 79 -6.96 -4.70 8.83
C VAL A 79 -7.15 -3.20 8.91
N ILE A 80 -6.17 -2.51 9.49
CA ILE A 80 -6.07 -1.05 9.53
C ILE A 80 -5.01 -0.63 8.51
N CYS A 81 -5.40 0.14 7.50
CA CYS A 81 -4.49 0.69 6.51
C CYS A 81 -4.10 2.12 6.86
N ILE A 82 -2.80 2.42 6.75
CA ILE A 82 -2.25 3.77 6.94
C ILE A 82 -1.60 4.18 5.62
N GLN A 83 -2.15 5.23 5.00
CA GLN A 83 -1.64 5.80 3.74
C GLN A 83 -1.53 7.33 3.83
N GLY A 84 -0.71 7.91 2.93
CA GLY A 84 -0.62 9.36 2.76
C GLY A 84 -1.87 9.95 2.07
N TRP A 85 -1.91 11.26 1.85
CA TRP A 85 -3.03 11.92 1.15
C TRP A 85 -2.70 12.39 -0.29
N ARG A 86 -1.43 12.41 -0.69
CA ARG A 86 -0.98 12.82 -2.03
C ARG A 86 0.27 12.06 -2.48
N SER A 87 0.44 11.92 -3.80
CA SER A 87 1.72 11.58 -4.45
C SER A 87 2.78 12.64 -4.15
N GLY A 88 4.02 12.21 -3.83
CA GLY A 88 5.14 13.13 -3.59
C GLY A 88 6.17 12.60 -2.58
N LYS A 89 7.46 12.88 -2.82
CA LYS A 89 8.54 12.60 -1.87
C LYS A 89 8.50 13.64 -0.75
N ALA A 90 8.22 13.18 0.46
CA ALA A 90 8.24 13.92 1.74
C ALA A 90 7.09 14.92 1.99
N VAL A 91 5.89 14.40 2.30
CA VAL A 91 4.93 15.14 3.15
C VAL A 91 4.23 14.18 4.12
N ARG A 92 4.35 14.45 5.42
CA ARG A 92 3.75 13.69 6.54
C ARG A 92 2.27 14.05 6.72
N ASN A 93 1.42 13.65 5.79
CA ASN A 93 -0.03 13.88 5.90
C ASN A 93 -0.74 12.53 5.78
N TYR A 94 -1.19 11.98 6.91
CA TYR A 94 -1.97 10.74 6.97
C TYR A 94 -3.40 11.01 6.49
N ALA A 95 -3.93 10.17 5.60
CA ALA A 95 -5.36 10.10 5.32
C ALA A 95 -6.07 9.26 6.41
N PRO A 96 -7.39 9.40 6.61
CA PRO A 96 -8.12 8.56 7.58
C PRO A 96 -7.86 7.08 7.30
N ALA A 97 -7.58 6.34 8.37
CA ALA A 97 -7.29 4.92 8.30
C ALA A 97 -8.49 4.17 7.71
N LEU A 98 -8.26 3.45 6.61
CA LEU A 98 -9.31 2.61 6.03
C LEU A 98 -9.34 1.30 6.83
N ALA A 99 -10.46 1.05 7.51
CA ALA A 99 -10.74 -0.25 8.11
C ALA A 99 -11.24 -1.18 7.00
N LEU A 100 -10.39 -2.12 6.58
CA LEU A 100 -10.79 -3.17 5.66
C LEU A 100 -11.36 -4.32 6.49
N THR A 101 -12.68 -4.38 6.59
CA THR A 101 -13.40 -5.54 7.11
C THR A 101 -13.71 -6.46 5.94
N PRO A 102 -13.29 -7.73 5.95
CA PRO A 102 -13.73 -8.66 4.93
C PRO A 102 -15.26 -8.77 5.00
N ARG A 103 -15.95 -8.54 3.88
CA ARG A 103 -17.36 -8.96 3.77
C ARG A 103 -17.36 -10.46 3.99
N GLY A 104 -18.11 -10.92 4.98
CA GLY A 104 -18.22 -12.33 5.28
C GLY A 104 -18.71 -13.08 4.05
N ASP A 105 -17.87 -13.95 3.51
CA ASP A 105 -18.34 -14.99 2.61
C ASP A 105 -19.03 -16.04 3.51
N PRO A 106 -20.28 -16.42 3.22
CA PRO A 106 -20.98 -17.44 3.99
C PRO A 106 -20.29 -18.80 3.82
N CYS A 107 -20.33 -19.56 4.91
CA CYS A 107 -19.81 -20.91 5.12
C CYS A 107 -19.91 -21.89 3.95
#